data_AF-A0A419HA66-F1
#
_entry.id   AF-A0A419HA66-F1
#
_cell.length_a   1.000
_cell.length_b   1.000
_cell.length_c   1.000
_cell.angle_alpha   90.00
_cell.angle_beta   90.00
_cell.angle_gamma   90.00
#
_symmetry.space_group_name_H-M   'P 1'
#
loop_
_entity.id
_entity.type
_entity.pdbx_description
1 polymer ?
#
loop_
_entity_poly.entity_id
_entity_poly.type
_entity_poly.pdbx_seq_one_letter_code
_entity_poly.pdbx_strand_id
1 'polypeptide(L)'
;MKIKSMALPLMVAAASLSVGTAIGLGALPADAAGSTSSATGITGSGSVAISGPSVSSDGPTRSDSGSASAPGISASGINVLAEGGHAKASVATLAVGGTAASGIVAECNQGVSTVSVAQLPANTATTTWSLGAGGSGSATALTVTIKSGKKATAQTINVASVTCGQGQPSNGGGGDKNPVPPRGGDTPIYKPAPPATPVPGHHPVTG
;
A
#
# COMPACT_ATOMS: atom_id res chain seq x y z
N MET A 1 -32.89 19.99 -44.84
CA MET A 1 -31.46 20.35 -44.67
C MET A 1 -31.35 21.83 -44.32
N LYS A 2 -30.90 22.15 -43.11
CA LYS A 2 -30.65 23.52 -42.64
C LYS A 2 -29.38 23.46 -41.79
N ILE A 3 -28.27 23.94 -42.35
CA ILE A 3 -26.96 23.95 -41.70
C ILE A 3 -26.92 25.26 -40.89
N LYS A 4 -26.99 25.15 -39.57
CA LYS A 4 -26.93 26.29 -38.66
C LYS A 4 -25.52 26.38 -38.10
N SER A 5 -24.70 27.23 -38.72
CA SER A 5 -23.42 27.69 -38.16
C SER A 5 -23.67 28.37 -36.82
N MET A 6 -23.04 27.88 -35.76
CA MET A 6 -22.93 28.58 -34.49
C MET A 6 -21.46 28.88 -34.25
N ALA A 7 -21.14 30.17 -34.29
CA ALA A 7 -19.86 30.74 -33.93
C ALA A 7 -19.58 30.47 -32.44
N LEU A 8 -18.38 29.98 -32.14
CA LEU A 8 -17.89 29.81 -30.77
C LEU A 8 -17.06 31.05 -30.40
N PRO A 9 -17.32 31.70 -29.25
CA PRO A 9 -16.65 32.94 -28.90
C PRO A 9 -15.22 32.71 -28.42
N LEU A 10 -14.36 33.59 -28.91
CA LEU A 10 -12.99 33.89 -28.49
C LEU A 10 -12.91 34.07 -26.96
N MET A 11 -12.21 33.17 -26.25
CA MET A 11 -11.85 33.39 -24.85
C MET A 11 -10.68 34.38 -24.78
N VAL A 12 -10.95 35.54 -24.20
CA VAL A 12 -9.97 36.55 -23.79
C VAL A 12 -9.17 35.99 -22.62
N ALA A 13 -7.86 35.81 -22.80
CA ALA A 13 -6.93 35.55 -21.72
C ALA A 13 -6.75 36.83 -20.89
N ALA A 14 -7.34 36.87 -19.70
CA ALA A 14 -7.04 37.89 -18.72
C ALA A 14 -5.68 37.59 -18.08
N ALA A 15 -4.64 38.29 -18.53
CA ALA A 15 -3.37 38.37 -17.81
C ALA A 15 -3.57 39.31 -16.62
N SER A 16 -3.83 38.76 -15.43
CA SER A 16 -3.79 39.51 -14.19
C SER A 16 -2.33 39.87 -13.85
N LEU A 17 -1.95 41.13 -14.08
CA LEU A 17 -0.76 41.73 -13.48
C LEU A 17 -0.98 41.85 -11.97
N SER A 18 -0.43 40.93 -11.19
CA SER A 18 -0.21 41.13 -9.76
C SER A 18 1.15 41.81 -9.57
N VAL A 19 1.12 43.13 -9.36
CA VAL A 19 2.19 43.89 -8.73
C VAL A 19 2.18 43.55 -7.24
N GLY A 20 3.29 43.03 -6.70
CA GLY A 20 3.36 42.71 -5.28
C GLY A 20 4.71 42.17 -4.83
N THR A 21 5.58 43.11 -4.43
CA THR A 21 6.63 42.94 -3.40
C THR A 21 7.77 41.96 -3.71
N ALA A 22 8.94 42.52 -4.04
CA ALA A 22 10.22 41.82 -3.96
C ALA A 22 10.49 41.44 -2.49
N ILE A 23 10.23 40.18 -2.15
CA ILE A 23 10.74 39.51 -0.95
C ILE A 23 11.79 38.53 -1.48
N GLY A 24 12.99 38.59 -0.91
CA GLY A 24 14.19 37.93 -1.44
C GLY A 24 13.97 36.45 -1.79
N LEU A 25 14.61 36.04 -2.88
CA LEU A 25 14.93 34.66 -3.18
C LEU A 25 15.89 34.10 -2.11
N GLY A 26 15.40 33.94 -0.88
CA GLY A 26 15.87 32.85 -0.05
C GLY A 26 15.30 31.61 -0.69
N ALA A 27 16.15 30.78 -1.29
CA ALA A 27 15.78 29.41 -1.63
C ALA A 27 15.04 28.84 -0.41
N LEU A 28 13.76 28.53 -0.57
CA LEU A 28 13.06 27.71 0.40
C LEU A 28 13.97 26.50 0.59
N PRO A 29 14.45 26.23 1.82
CA PRO A 29 15.27 25.05 2.02
C PRO A 29 14.45 23.89 1.47
N ALA A 30 15.03 23.10 0.59
CA ALA A 30 14.49 21.79 0.25
C ALA A 30 14.10 21.16 1.58
N ASP A 31 12.80 20.97 1.82
CA ASP A 31 12.27 20.46 3.08
C ASP A 31 13.17 19.32 3.50
N ALA A 32 13.91 19.53 4.59
CA ALA A 32 14.87 18.56 5.08
C ALA A 32 14.08 17.26 5.22
N ALA A 33 14.44 16.26 4.40
CA ALA A 33 13.69 15.04 4.23
C ALA A 33 13.18 14.58 5.61
N GLY A 34 11.88 14.73 5.83
CA GLY A 34 11.29 14.43 7.13
C GLY A 34 11.71 13.02 7.51
N SER A 35 12.19 12.84 8.75
CA SER A 35 12.50 11.51 9.26
C SER A 35 11.24 10.65 9.40
N THR A 36 10.07 11.25 9.15
CA THR A 36 8.77 10.60 9.07
C THR A 36 8.74 9.57 7.95
N SER A 37 8.71 8.31 8.35
CA SER A 37 8.38 7.20 7.48
C SER A 37 6.91 6.84 7.67
N SER A 38 6.24 6.44 6.60
CA SER A 38 4.86 5.95 6.66
C SER A 38 4.67 4.75 5.76
N ALA A 39 3.79 3.86 6.18
CA ALA A 39 3.42 2.66 5.45
C ALA A 39 1.91 2.48 5.51
N THR A 40 1.30 2.17 4.36
CA THR A 40 -0.13 1.98 4.20
C THR A 40 -0.38 0.68 3.44
N GLY A 41 -1.18 -0.21 4.00
CA GLY A 41 -1.43 -1.52 3.43
C GLY A 41 -2.32 -1.46 2.20
N ILE A 42 -3.46 -0.77 2.32
CA ILE A 42 -4.39 -0.57 1.21
C ILE A 42 -5.23 0.69 1.45
N THR A 43 -5.40 1.47 0.40
CA THR A 43 -6.34 2.59 0.35
C THR A 43 -7.04 2.58 -1.00
N GLY A 44 -8.34 2.90 -1.01
CA GLY A 44 -9.06 3.04 -2.26
C GLY A 44 -10.04 4.19 -2.20
N SER A 45 -10.15 4.88 -3.33
CA SER A 45 -10.93 6.09 -3.54
C SER A 45 -11.92 5.88 -4.69
N GLY A 46 -13.04 6.60 -4.66
CA GLY A 46 -14.07 6.55 -5.70
C GLY A 46 -15.43 6.12 -5.14
N SER A 47 -16.17 5.30 -5.89
CA SER A 47 -17.52 4.86 -5.50
C SER A 47 -17.56 3.97 -4.26
N VAL A 48 -16.44 3.34 -3.91
CA VAL A 48 -16.30 2.51 -2.72
C VAL A 48 -14.96 2.84 -2.06
N ALA A 49 -15.01 3.44 -0.88
CA ALA A 49 -13.82 3.68 -0.07
C ALA A 49 -13.39 2.38 0.62
N ILE A 50 -12.08 2.12 0.61
CA ILE A 50 -11.48 1.04 1.41
C ILE A 50 -10.24 1.60 2.10
N SER A 51 -10.02 1.21 3.34
CA SER A 51 -8.83 1.59 4.10
C SER A 51 -8.42 0.40 4.94
N GLY A 52 -7.13 0.07 4.90
CA GLY A 52 -6.53 -0.93 5.77
C GLY A 52 -5.53 -0.31 6.75
N PRO A 53 -4.77 -1.17 7.45
CA PRO A 53 -3.70 -0.78 8.35
C PRO A 53 -2.79 0.30 7.75
N SER A 54 -2.47 1.31 8.57
CA SER A 54 -1.51 2.35 8.24
C SER A 54 -0.76 2.79 9.48
N VAL A 55 0.52 3.11 9.31
CA VAL A 55 1.40 3.59 10.38
C VAL A 55 2.26 4.73 9.87
N SER A 56 2.59 5.64 10.77
CA SER A 56 3.56 6.71 10.55
C SER A 56 4.47 6.81 11.76
N SER A 57 5.76 7.02 11.55
CA SER A 57 6.75 7.18 12.62
C SER A 57 7.92 8.05 12.21
N ASP A 58 8.37 8.90 13.12
CA ASP A 58 9.56 9.73 13.00
C ASP A 58 10.79 9.14 13.70
N GLY A 59 10.68 7.95 14.30
CA GLY A 59 11.75 7.38 15.11
C GLY A 59 11.53 5.91 15.46
N PRO A 60 10.80 5.59 16.55
CA PRO A 60 10.63 4.22 17.01
C PRO A 60 9.86 3.37 16.00
N THR A 61 10.15 2.07 15.95
CA THR A 61 9.39 1.16 15.09
C THR A 61 7.92 1.13 15.50
N ARG A 62 7.04 1.42 14.55
CA ARG A 62 5.58 1.27 14.62
C ARG A 62 5.20 0.19 13.62
N SER A 63 4.30 -0.71 14.00
CA SER A 63 3.76 -1.71 13.08
C SER A 63 2.28 -1.91 13.32
N ASP A 64 1.56 -2.26 12.26
CA ASP A 64 0.15 -2.64 12.32
C ASP A 64 -0.12 -3.76 11.30
N SER A 65 -1.15 -4.57 11.55
CA SER A 65 -1.48 -5.70 10.69
C SER A 65 -2.97 -6.02 10.69
N GLY A 66 -3.45 -6.63 9.61
CA GLY A 66 -4.84 -7.04 9.53
C GLY A 66 -5.30 -7.35 8.12
N SER A 67 -6.55 -6.99 7.86
CA SER A 67 -7.27 -7.19 6.61
C SER A 67 -8.19 -6.02 6.35
N ALA A 68 -8.52 -5.77 5.09
CA ALA A 68 -9.50 -4.77 4.70
C ALA A 68 -10.48 -5.37 3.70
N SER A 69 -11.73 -4.94 3.74
CA SER A 69 -12.75 -5.43 2.82
C SER A 69 -13.74 -4.35 2.48
N ALA A 70 -14.22 -4.38 1.24
CA ALA A 70 -15.28 -3.53 0.73
C ALA A 70 -16.08 -4.31 -0.32
N PRO A 71 -17.25 -3.84 -0.78
CA PRO A 71 -18.00 -4.52 -1.82
C PRO A 71 -17.13 -4.85 -3.05
N GLY A 72 -16.96 -6.15 -3.33
CA GLY A 72 -16.17 -6.65 -4.46
C GLY A 72 -14.64 -6.57 -4.28
N ILE A 73 -14.14 -6.18 -3.11
CA ILE A 73 -12.71 -6.01 -2.82
C ILE A 73 -12.38 -6.67 -1.48
N SER A 74 -11.33 -7.49 -1.43
CA SER A 74 -10.82 -8.04 -0.18
C SER A 74 -9.29 -8.07 -0.18
N ALA A 75 -8.68 -7.58 0.90
CA ALA A 75 -7.24 -7.59 1.12
C ALA A 75 -6.94 -8.30 2.43
N SER A 76 -6.01 -9.24 2.41
CA SER A 76 -5.66 -10.09 3.56
C SER A 76 -4.15 -10.22 3.72
N GLY A 77 -3.72 -10.51 4.95
CA GLY A 77 -2.31 -10.58 5.30
C GLY A 77 -1.62 -9.24 5.10
N ILE A 78 -2.27 -8.16 5.54
CA ILE A 78 -1.69 -6.82 5.51
C ILE A 78 -0.75 -6.69 6.70
N ASN A 79 0.48 -6.26 6.44
CA ASN A 79 1.44 -5.91 7.48
C ASN A 79 2.17 -4.64 7.06
N VAL A 80 2.14 -3.63 7.93
CA VAL A 80 2.78 -2.33 7.72
C VAL A 80 3.73 -2.04 8.86
N LEU A 81 4.86 -1.40 8.54
CA LEU A 81 5.89 -1.02 9.48
C LEU A 81 6.47 0.33 9.07
N ALA A 82 6.73 1.19 10.04
CA ALA A 82 7.42 2.46 9.86
C ALA A 82 8.36 2.75 11.03
N GLU A 83 9.57 3.16 10.73
CA GLU A 83 10.60 3.60 11.67
C GLU A 83 11.44 4.71 11.02
N GLY A 84 12.31 5.38 11.77
CA GLY A 84 13.13 6.46 11.22
C GLY A 84 13.90 6.01 9.96
N GLY A 85 13.60 6.61 8.80
CA GLY A 85 14.24 6.28 7.53
C GLY A 85 13.81 4.97 6.84
N HIS A 86 12.97 4.16 7.48
CA HIS A 86 12.52 2.88 6.90
C HIS A 86 11.00 2.70 7.00
N ALA A 87 10.38 2.28 5.90
CA ALA A 87 8.97 1.92 5.85
C ALA A 87 8.77 0.67 5.00
N LYS A 88 7.87 -0.21 5.44
CA LYS A 88 7.52 -1.43 4.71
C LYS A 88 6.02 -1.64 4.76
N ALA A 89 5.44 -1.96 3.62
CA ALA A 89 4.06 -2.39 3.51
C ALA A 89 4.01 -3.70 2.70
N SER A 90 3.24 -4.67 3.20
CA SER A 90 3.05 -5.94 2.52
C SER A 90 1.60 -6.38 2.60
N VAL A 91 1.12 -6.99 1.52
CA VAL A 91 -0.23 -7.54 1.39
C VAL A 91 -0.10 -8.92 0.77
N ALA A 92 -0.49 -9.95 1.51
CA ALA A 92 -0.40 -11.33 1.05
C ALA A 92 -1.32 -11.58 -0.16
N THR A 93 -2.56 -11.08 -0.11
CA THR A 93 -3.54 -11.26 -1.18
C THR A 93 -4.48 -10.07 -1.30
N LEU A 94 -4.73 -9.64 -2.53
CA LEU A 94 -5.76 -8.69 -2.90
C LEU A 94 -6.68 -9.32 -3.95
N ALA A 95 -7.96 -9.42 -3.65
CA ALA A 95 -9.00 -9.86 -4.57
C ALA A 95 -9.88 -8.67 -4.97
N VAL A 96 -10.13 -8.52 -6.28
CA VAL A 96 -11.02 -7.52 -6.88
C VAL A 96 -11.89 -8.21 -7.92
N GLY A 97 -13.22 -8.21 -7.71
CA GLY A 97 -14.17 -8.78 -8.67
C GLY A 97 -13.90 -10.25 -9.03
N GLY A 98 -13.43 -11.05 -8.07
CA GLY A 98 -13.11 -12.47 -8.27
C GLY A 98 -11.72 -12.75 -8.88
N THR A 99 -10.94 -11.71 -9.18
CA THR A 99 -9.55 -11.83 -9.65
C THR A 99 -8.58 -11.44 -8.54
N ALA A 100 -7.46 -12.14 -8.38
CA ALA A 100 -6.54 -11.90 -7.27
C ALA A 100 -5.09 -11.63 -7.69
N ALA A 101 -4.45 -10.69 -6.99
CA ALA A 101 -3.01 -10.48 -6.96
C ALA A 101 -2.45 -10.93 -5.61
N SER A 102 -1.19 -11.34 -5.56
CA SER A 102 -0.57 -11.83 -4.32
C SER A 102 0.90 -11.48 -4.18
N GLY A 103 1.38 -11.51 -2.93
CA GLY A 103 2.78 -11.22 -2.59
C GLY A 103 3.18 -9.80 -2.96
N ILE A 104 2.36 -8.82 -2.58
CA ILE A 104 2.55 -7.41 -2.90
C ILE A 104 3.36 -6.79 -1.78
N VAL A 105 4.52 -6.20 -2.10
CA VAL A 105 5.43 -5.61 -1.11
C VAL A 105 5.99 -4.31 -1.65
N ALA A 106 5.97 -3.28 -0.82
CA ALA A 106 6.76 -2.07 -0.99
C ALA A 106 7.64 -1.87 0.24
N GLU A 107 8.89 -1.50 0.01
CA GLU A 107 9.85 -1.19 1.06
C GLU A 107 10.57 0.11 0.69
N CYS A 108 10.80 0.96 1.65
CA CYS A 108 11.54 2.20 1.52
C CYS A 108 12.61 2.23 2.59
N ASN A 109 13.85 2.46 2.20
CA ASN A 109 15.01 2.45 3.07
C ASN A 109 15.91 3.63 2.70
N GLN A 110 16.14 4.55 3.65
CA GLN A 110 16.94 5.77 3.47
C GLN A 110 16.57 6.58 2.22
N GLY A 111 15.27 6.74 1.96
CA GLY A 111 14.76 7.48 0.82
C GLY A 111 14.83 6.75 -0.52
N VAL A 112 15.14 5.45 -0.53
CA VAL A 112 15.11 4.61 -1.73
C VAL A 112 14.08 3.49 -1.56
N SER A 113 13.09 3.48 -2.43
CA SER A 113 12.04 2.44 -2.42
C SER A 113 12.29 1.31 -3.40
N THR A 114 11.79 0.13 -3.05
CA THR A 114 11.69 -1.04 -3.91
C THR A 114 10.26 -1.57 -3.84
N VAL A 115 9.82 -2.21 -4.93
CA VAL A 115 8.48 -2.78 -5.03
C VAL A 115 8.57 -4.17 -5.66
N SER A 116 7.72 -5.07 -5.23
CA SER A 116 7.60 -6.40 -5.80
C SER A 116 6.16 -6.92 -5.70
N VAL A 117 5.76 -7.69 -6.71
CA VAL A 117 4.47 -8.39 -6.74
C VAL A 117 4.73 -9.79 -7.27
N ALA A 118 4.40 -10.81 -6.48
CA ALA A 118 4.65 -12.20 -6.85
C ALA A 118 3.72 -12.68 -7.98
N GLN A 119 2.44 -12.31 -7.92
CA GLN A 119 1.47 -12.66 -8.95
C GLN A 119 0.57 -11.48 -9.28
N LEU A 120 0.53 -11.13 -10.56
CA LEU A 120 -0.33 -10.08 -11.09
C LEU A 120 -1.27 -10.67 -12.14
N PRO A 121 -2.59 -10.47 -12.01
CA PRO A 121 -3.55 -10.95 -13.01
C PRO A 121 -3.53 -10.09 -14.28
N ALA A 122 -4.12 -10.63 -15.36
CA ALA A 122 -4.26 -9.91 -16.61
C ALA A 122 -5.28 -8.76 -16.51
N ASN A 123 -5.03 -7.71 -17.28
CA ASN A 123 -5.97 -6.60 -17.43
C ASN A 123 -7.23 -7.05 -18.15
N THR A 124 -8.36 -6.47 -17.76
CA THR A 124 -9.66 -6.66 -18.40
C THR A 124 -10.20 -5.33 -18.92
N ALA A 125 -11.35 -5.36 -19.58
CA ALA A 125 -12.03 -4.13 -20.03
C ALA A 125 -12.38 -3.19 -18.86
N THR A 126 -12.65 -3.76 -17.68
CA THR A 126 -13.12 -3.03 -16.49
C THR A 126 -12.06 -2.87 -15.41
N THR A 127 -10.99 -3.66 -15.41
CA THR A 127 -9.98 -3.64 -14.34
C THR A 127 -8.58 -3.57 -14.93
N THR A 128 -7.81 -2.58 -14.49
CA THR A 128 -6.40 -2.42 -14.84
C THR A 128 -5.55 -2.58 -13.59
N TRP A 129 -4.55 -3.46 -13.66
CA TRP A 129 -3.56 -3.72 -12.64
C TRP A 129 -2.23 -3.14 -13.09
N SER A 130 -1.69 -2.20 -12.32
CA SER A 130 -0.45 -1.49 -12.64
C SER A 130 0.56 -1.69 -11.54
N LEU A 131 1.68 -2.34 -11.86
CA LEU A 131 2.83 -2.40 -10.97
C LEU A 131 3.43 -1.00 -10.85
N GLY A 132 3.70 -0.56 -9.63
CA GLY A 132 4.42 0.69 -9.41
C GLY A 132 5.92 0.56 -9.69
N ALA A 133 6.63 1.65 -9.46
CA ALA A 133 8.08 1.70 -9.58
C ALA A 133 8.69 2.15 -8.24
N GLY A 134 9.83 1.55 -7.90
CA GLY A 134 10.71 2.03 -6.83
C GLY A 134 11.70 3.08 -7.32
N GLY A 135 12.67 3.42 -6.48
CA GLY A 135 13.78 4.31 -6.80
C GLY A 135 13.65 5.74 -6.27
N SER A 136 12.56 6.03 -5.55
CA SER A 136 12.37 7.33 -4.87
C SER A 136 12.01 7.15 -3.40
N GLY A 137 11.93 8.23 -2.63
CA GLY A 137 11.52 8.21 -1.21
C GLY A 137 10.05 7.85 -0.99
N SER A 138 9.31 7.53 -2.06
CA SER A 138 7.94 7.02 -1.97
C SER A 138 7.67 6.00 -3.07
N ALA A 139 6.84 5.01 -2.77
CA ALA A 139 6.37 4.06 -3.76
C ALA A 139 4.99 3.51 -3.39
N THR A 140 4.28 3.02 -4.39
CA THR A 140 3.10 2.16 -4.23
C THR A 140 3.37 0.90 -5.04
N ALA A 141 3.32 -0.28 -4.43
CA ALA A 141 3.66 -1.51 -5.14
C ALA A 141 2.67 -1.81 -6.25
N LEU A 142 1.37 -1.62 -5.99
CA LEU A 142 0.31 -1.95 -6.93
C LEU A 142 -0.80 -0.91 -6.90
N THR A 143 -1.20 -0.46 -8.08
CA THR A 143 -2.40 0.35 -8.30
C THR A 143 -3.41 -0.45 -9.12
N VAL A 144 -4.65 -0.53 -8.65
CA VAL A 144 -5.77 -1.15 -9.35
C VAL A 144 -6.79 -0.09 -9.71
N THR A 145 -7.10 0.04 -11.00
CA THR A 145 -8.12 0.95 -11.50
C THR A 145 -9.32 0.16 -12.00
N ILE A 146 -10.48 0.38 -11.40
CA ILE A 146 -11.75 -0.23 -11.79
C ILE A 146 -12.60 0.81 -12.50
N LYS A 147 -12.86 0.57 -13.77
CA LYS A 147 -13.80 1.35 -14.58
C LYS A 147 -15.20 0.85 -14.29
N SER A 148 -15.99 1.70 -13.64
CA SER A 148 -17.43 1.49 -13.60
C SER A 148 -18.05 2.05 -14.90
N GLY A 149 -19.18 1.49 -15.35
CA GLY A 149 -19.74 1.70 -16.71
C GLY A 149 -20.02 3.17 -17.09
N LYS A 150 -20.61 3.41 -18.27
CA LYS A 150 -20.67 4.68 -19.07
C LYS A 150 -20.89 6.04 -18.35
N LYS A 151 -21.17 6.11 -17.05
CA LYS A 151 -21.30 7.35 -16.25
C LYS A 151 -20.73 7.28 -14.82
N ALA A 152 -19.98 6.25 -14.44
CA ALA A 152 -19.53 6.08 -13.06
C ALA A 152 -18.06 6.44 -12.85
N THR A 153 -17.76 7.06 -11.71
CA THR A 153 -16.41 7.45 -11.30
C THR A 153 -15.51 6.22 -11.22
N ALA A 154 -14.32 6.30 -11.83
CA ALA A 154 -13.33 5.23 -11.72
C ALA A 154 -12.93 5.06 -10.24
N GLN A 155 -12.80 3.82 -9.82
CA GLN A 155 -12.28 3.49 -8.50
C GLN A 155 -10.79 3.20 -8.62
N THR A 156 -9.97 3.82 -7.77
CA THR A 156 -8.52 3.58 -7.72
C THR A 156 -8.17 3.00 -6.37
N ILE A 157 -7.42 1.91 -6.37
CA ILE A 157 -6.96 1.22 -5.17
C ILE A 157 -5.43 1.22 -5.20
N ASN A 158 -4.80 1.78 -4.17
CA ASN A 158 -3.37 1.73 -3.94
C ASN A 158 -3.07 0.69 -2.87
N VAL A 159 -2.05 -0.13 -3.12
CA VAL A 159 -1.75 -1.30 -2.31
C VAL A 159 -0.26 -1.32 -2.01
N ALA A 160 0.06 -1.50 -0.74
CA ALA A 160 1.40 -1.37 -0.19
C ALA A 160 2.06 -0.05 -0.63
N SER A 161 1.64 1.06 -0.02
CA SER A 161 2.25 2.37 -0.21
C SER A 161 3.22 2.65 0.92
N VAL A 162 4.39 3.20 0.60
CA VAL A 162 5.43 3.59 1.55
C VAL A 162 5.98 4.95 1.21
N THR A 163 6.38 5.69 2.24
CA THR A 163 7.16 6.93 2.14
C THR A 163 8.22 6.89 3.24
N CYS A 164 9.46 7.25 2.92
CA CYS A 164 10.52 7.40 3.90
C CYS A 164 11.51 8.50 3.46
N GLY A 165 12.05 9.23 4.44
CA GLY A 165 13.17 10.15 4.22
C GLY A 165 14.53 9.48 4.36
N GLN A 166 15.60 10.29 4.36
CA GLN A 166 16.96 9.81 4.64
C GLN A 166 17.30 9.79 6.15
N GLY A 167 16.29 9.82 7.02
CA GLY A 167 16.46 9.78 8.47
C GLY A 167 17.16 8.50 8.92
N GLN A 168 17.85 8.52 10.06
CA GLN A 168 18.43 7.31 10.63
C GLN A 168 17.44 6.74 11.66
N PRO A 169 17.26 5.40 11.78
CA PRO A 169 16.45 4.84 12.85
C PRO A 169 16.99 5.36 14.18
N SER A 170 16.08 5.85 15.03
CA SER A 170 16.49 6.40 16.33
C SER A 170 17.15 5.29 17.13
N ASN A 171 18.46 5.43 17.41
CA ASN A 171 19.23 4.55 18.28
C ASN A 171 18.68 4.64 19.72
N GLY A 172 17.57 3.95 19.96
CA GLY A 172 16.95 3.73 21.26
C GLY A 172 17.11 2.28 21.67
N GLY A 173 18.32 1.89 22.04
CA GLY A 173 18.63 0.75 22.93
C GLY A 173 18.14 -0.65 22.51
N GLY A 174 19.10 -1.45 22.02
CA GLY A 174 19.19 -2.87 22.40
C GLY A 174 18.64 -3.91 21.42
N GLY A 175 19.58 -4.68 20.86
CA GLY A 175 19.34 -6.08 20.48
C GLY A 175 18.99 -6.30 19.02
N ASP A 176 19.98 -6.79 18.28
CA ASP A 176 19.88 -7.63 17.07
C ASP A 176 18.46 -8.00 16.63
N LYS A 177 17.81 -7.13 15.85
CA LYS A 177 16.74 -7.56 14.97
C LYS A 177 17.27 -7.50 13.56
N ASN A 178 17.97 -8.57 13.19
CA ASN A 178 18.20 -8.93 11.80
C ASN A 178 16.90 -8.65 11.01
N PRO A 179 16.94 -7.93 9.88
CA PRO A 179 15.80 -7.82 8.99
C PRO A 179 15.29 -9.23 8.72
N VAL A 180 14.09 -9.56 9.18
CA VAL A 180 13.46 -10.82 8.78
C VAL A 180 13.31 -10.72 7.27
N PRO A 181 14.01 -11.55 6.46
CA PRO A 181 13.78 -11.58 5.03
C PRO A 181 12.28 -11.76 4.79
N PRO A 182 11.69 -11.24 3.71
CA PRO A 182 10.32 -11.62 3.37
C PRO A 182 10.23 -13.14 3.46
N ARG A 183 9.37 -13.63 4.34
CA ARG A 183 9.13 -15.07 4.48
C ARG A 183 8.48 -15.52 3.19
N GLY A 184 9.32 -15.90 2.23
CA GLY A 184 8.89 -16.69 1.10
C GLY A 184 8.35 -17.99 1.65
N GLY A 185 7.04 -18.19 1.49
CA GLY A 185 6.38 -19.45 1.83
C GLY A 185 5.84 -19.52 3.24
N ASP A 186 4.68 -18.90 3.46
CA ASP A 186 3.63 -19.58 4.23
C ASP A 186 2.70 -20.26 3.23
N THR A 187 3.20 -21.31 2.55
CA THR A 187 2.32 -22.43 2.26
C THR A 187 1.89 -22.97 3.62
N PRO A 188 0.60 -23.16 3.90
CA PRO A 188 0.19 -23.85 5.11
C PRO A 188 0.79 -25.26 5.05
N ILE A 189 1.86 -25.51 5.81
CA ILE A 189 2.25 -26.87 6.14
C ILE A 189 1.14 -27.37 7.05
N TYR A 190 0.19 -28.08 6.45
CA TYR A 190 -0.73 -28.94 7.15
C TYR A 190 0.12 -29.99 7.84
N LYS A 191 0.55 -29.72 9.08
CA LYS A 191 1.09 -30.77 9.94
C LYS A 191 -0.07 -31.73 10.18
N PRO A 192 -0.01 -33.00 9.75
CA PRO A 192 -1.03 -33.97 10.13
C PRO A 192 -1.15 -33.95 11.64
N ALA A 193 -2.38 -33.89 12.16
CA ALA A 193 -2.62 -34.02 13.59
C ALA A 193 -1.87 -35.26 14.10
N PRO A 194 -1.21 -35.18 15.28
CA PRO A 194 -0.62 -36.37 15.87
C PRO A 194 -1.71 -37.45 15.98
N PRO A 195 -1.41 -38.72 15.66
CA PRO A 195 -2.36 -39.79 15.90
C PRO A 195 -2.79 -39.77 17.37
N ALA A 196 -4.10 -39.88 17.61
CA ALA A 196 -4.63 -39.93 18.97
C ALA A 196 -3.92 -41.02 19.75
N THR A 197 -3.25 -40.65 20.83
CA THR A 197 -2.75 -41.63 21.80
C THR A 197 -3.95 -42.35 22.41
N PRO A 198 -3.98 -43.70 22.39
CA PRO A 198 -5.01 -44.45 23.11
C PRO A 198 -4.96 -44.06 24.59
N VAL A 199 -6.08 -43.57 25.12
CA VAL A 199 -6.25 -43.41 26.57
C VAL A 199 -6.15 -44.81 27.17
N PRO A 200 -5.19 -45.08 28.09
CA PRO A 200 -5.14 -46.35 28.78
C PRO A 200 -6.47 -46.59 29.49
N GLY A 201 -7.18 -47.62 29.06
CA GLY A 201 -8.46 -48.02 29.63
C GLY A 201 -8.31 -48.30 31.12
N HIS A 202 -9.27 -47.82 31.90
CA HIS A 202 -9.46 -48.24 33.27
C HIS A 202 -9.61 -49.76 33.32
N HIS A 203 -8.65 -50.43 33.93
CA HIS A 203 -8.82 -51.83 34.33
C HIS A 203 -9.87 -51.89 35.45
N PRO A 204 -10.88 -52.78 35.36
CA PRO A 204 -11.75 -53.05 36.49
C PRO A 204 -10.93 -53.72 37.59
N VAL A 205 -10.92 -53.13 38.78
CA VAL A 205 -10.38 -53.75 39.99
C VAL A 205 -11.36 -54.86 40.38
N THR A 206 -10.94 -56.12 40.23
CA THR A 206 -11.62 -57.25 40.87
C THR A 206 -10.81 -57.62 42.10
N GLY A 207 -11.42 -57.41 43.25
CA GLY A 207 -10.91 -57.70 44.59
C GLY A 207 -12.01 -57.42 45.59
#